data_AF-A0A7L3GTT6-F1
#
_entry.id   AF-A0A7L3GTT6-F1
#
_cell.length_a   1.000
_cell.length_b   1.000
_cell.length_c   1.000
_cell.angle_alpha   90.00
_cell.angle_beta   90.00
_cell.angle_gamma   90.00
#
_symmetry.space_group_name_H-M   'P 1'
#
loop_
_entity.id
_entity.type
_entity.pdbx_description
1 polymer ?
#
loop_
_entity_poly.entity_id
_entity_poly.type
_entity_poly.pdbx_seq_one_letter_code
_entity_poly.pdbx_strand_id
1 'polypeptide(L)' 'GVEAKQPNSAIRKCVRVQLIKNGKKITAFVPNDGCLNFIEENDEVLVAGFGRKGHAVGDIPGVRFKVVKVANVSLLALY' A
#
# COMPACT_ATOMS: atom_id res chain seq x y z
N GLY A 1 1.33 8.97 5.79
CA GLY A 1 -0.01 9.11 5.16
C GLY A 1 0.13 9.93 3.89
N VAL A 2 -0.73 9.70 2.90
CA VAL A 2 -0.76 10.46 1.64
C VAL A 2 -2.11 11.17 1.56
N GLU A 3 -2.09 12.48 1.31
CA GLU A 3 -3.33 13.24 1.12
C GLU A 3 -4.01 12.86 -0.19
N ALA A 4 -5.33 12.74 -0.14
CA ALA A 4 -6.15 12.51 -1.31
C ALA A 4 -6.11 13.72 -2.25
N LYS A 5 -6.25 13.46 -3.56
CA LYS A 5 -6.48 14.52 -4.54
C LYS A 5 -7.86 15.14 -4.31
N GLN A 6 -7.91 16.47 -4.42
CA GLN A 6 -9.15 17.24 -4.50
C GLN A 6 -10.06 16.65 -5.60
N PRO A 7 -11.40 16.58 -5.40
CA PRO A 7 -12.22 17.21 -4.36
C PRO A 7 -12.35 16.40 -3.05
N ASN A 8 -11.70 15.24 -2.95
CA ASN A 8 -11.82 14.36 -1.79
C ASN A 8 -10.91 14.84 -0.67
N SER A 9 -11.41 14.83 0.57
CA SER A 9 -10.63 15.11 1.77
C SER A 9 -10.48 13.83 2.59
N ALA A 10 -9.32 13.19 2.49
CA ALA A 10 -8.98 11.98 3.24
C ALA A 10 -7.46 11.81 3.32
N ILE A 11 -6.99 11.20 4.42
CA ILE A 11 -5.60 10.77 4.56
C ILE A 11 -5.53 9.28 4.28
N ARG A 12 -4.94 8.93 3.13
CA ARG A 12 -4.76 7.54 2.71
C ARG A 12 -3.55 6.95 3.42
N LYS A 13 -3.74 5.80 4.08
CA LYS A 13 -2.67 5.11 4.79
C LYS A 13 -1.83 4.35 3.77
N CYS A 14 -0.56 4.73 3.68
CA CYS A 14 0.41 4.15 2.76
C CYS A 14 1.70 3.87 3.53
N VAL A 15 2.39 2.81 3.13
CA VAL A 15 3.66 2.37 3.69
C VAL A 15 4.77 2.51 2.64
N ARG A 16 6.01 2.75 3.10
CA ARG A 16 7.19 2.70 2.24
C ARG A 16 7.77 1.28 2.32
N VAL A 17 7.93 0.66 1.17
CA VAL A 17 8.44 -0.72 1.06
C VAL A 17 9.71 -0.70 0.23
N GLN A 18 10.71 -1.47 0.65
CA GLN A 18 11.90 -1.74 -0.14
C GLN A 18 11.74 -3.10 -0.82
N LEU A 19 11.86 -3.14 -2.14
CA LEU A 19 11.78 -4.40 -2.88
C LEU A 19 13.03 -5.25 -2.62
N ILE A 20 12.86 -6.46 -2.10
CA ILE A 20 13.97 -7.39 -1.79
C ILE A 20 14.86 -7.64 -3.02
N LYS A 21 14.25 -7.93 -4.17
CA LYS A 21 15.00 -8.24 -5.40
C LYS A 21 15.84 -7.10 -5.98
N ASN A 22 15.41 -5.85 -5.81
CA ASN A 22 15.95 -4.71 -6.57
C ASN A 22 16.44 -3.57 -5.68
N GLY A 23 16.25 -3.63 -4.36
CA GLY A 23 16.55 -2.56 -3.40
C GLY A 23 15.76 -1.25 -3.59
N LYS A 24 14.89 -1.17 -4.61
CA LYS A 24 14.11 0.04 -4.91
C LYS A 24 13.06 0.30 -3.85
N LYS A 25 13.03 1.53 -3.34
CA LYS A 25 12.02 2.01 -2.39
C LYS A 25 10.79 2.48 -3.15
N ILE A 26 9.64 1.91 -2.83
CA ILE A 26 8.34 2.24 -3.43
C ILE A 26 7.34 2.62 -2.32
N THR A 27 6.29 3.35 -2.71
CA THR A 27 5.12 3.58 -1.85
C THR A 27 4.02 2.60 -2.23
N ALA A 28 3.43 1.96 -1.22
CA ALA A 28 2.31 1.05 -1.37
C ALA A 28 1.15 1.49 -0.48
N PHE A 29 -0.07 1.41 -1.01
CA PHE A 29 -1.29 1.68 -0.27
C PHE A 29 -1.67 0.48 0.59
N VAL A 30 -2.12 0.73 1.82
CA VAL A 30 -2.69 -0.31 2.68
C VAL A 30 -4.22 -0.31 2.47
N PRO A 31 -4.79 -1.38 1.90
CA PRO A 31 -6.23 -1.47 1.71
C PRO A 31 -6.95 -1.76 3.03
N ASN A 32 -8.26 -1.46 3.05
CA ASN A 32 -9.18 -1.64 4.17
C ASN A 32 -8.83 -0.80 5.41
N ASP A 33 -9.84 -0.56 6.26
CA ASP A 33 -9.65 0.22 7.47
C ASP A 33 -8.96 -0.60 8.56
N GLY A 34 -8.17 0.04 9.42
CA GLY A 34 -7.45 -0.63 10.51
C GLY A 34 -6.28 -1.55 10.10
N CYS A 35 -6.16 -1.92 8.82
CA CYS A 35 -5.10 -2.84 8.37
C CYS A 35 -3.67 -2.31 8.52
N LEU A 36 -3.49 -1.01 8.78
CA LEU A 36 -2.18 -0.45 9.13
C LEU A 36 -1.66 -1.04 10.46
N ASN A 37 -2.55 -1.42 11.38
CA ASN A 37 -2.18 -1.97 12.68
C ASN A 37 -1.62 -3.39 12.59
N PHE A 38 -1.82 -4.09 11.46
CA PHE A 38 -1.29 -5.43 11.22
C PHE A 38 0.10 -5.41 10.58
N ILE A 39 0.67 -4.24 10.31
CA ILE A 39 1.97 -4.09 9.65
C ILE A 39 2.91 -3.38 10.60
N GLU A 40 4.00 -4.04 10.95
CA GLU A 40 5.07 -3.45 11.75
C GLU A 40 6.27 -3.02 10.89
N GLU A 41 7.20 -2.30 11.50
CA GLU A 41 8.45 -1.93 10.85
C GLU A 41 9.32 -3.18 10.63
N ASN A 42 9.87 -3.33 9.42
CA ASN A 42 10.68 -4.46 8.95
C ASN A 42 9.91 -5.75 8.60
N ASP A 43 8.58 -5.73 8.62
CA ASP A 43 7.79 -6.87 8.15
C ASP A 43 7.96 -7.12 6.64
N GLU A 44 7.91 -8.40 6.27
CA GLU A 44 7.83 -8.81 4.88
C GLU A 44 6.40 -8.68 4.37
N VAL A 45 6.24 -7.83 3.35
CA VAL A 45 4.95 -7.56 2.71
C VAL A 45 4.94 -7.96 1.24
N LEU A 46 3.86 -8.57 0.81
CA LEU A 46 3.60 -8.83 -0.60
C LEU A 46 2.87 -7.65 -1.21
N VAL A 47 3.49 -7.06 -2.23
CA VAL A 47 2.99 -5.87 -2.92
C VAL A 47 2.51 -6.26 -4.33
N ALA A 48 1.35 -5.74 -4.73
CA ALA A 48 0.80 -5.91 -6.07
C ALA A 48 0.45 -4.57 -6.72
N GLY A 49 0.37 -4.53 -8.05
CA GLY A 49 -0.12 -3.36 -8.77
C GLY A 49 -1.62 -3.16 -8.60
N PHE A 50 -2.10 -1.94 -8.85
CA PHE A 50 -3.53 -1.63 -8.84
C PHE A 50 -4.30 -2.03 -10.12
N GLY A 51 -3.64 -2.65 -11.11
CA GLY A 51 -4.28 -3.07 -12.36
C GLY A 51 -4.42 -1.98 -13.44
N ARG A 52 -4.05 -0.72 -13.17
CA ARG A 52 -4.02 0.35 -14.20
C ARG A 52 -2.69 0.46 -14.95
N LYS A 53 -2.09 -0.67 -15.36
CA LYS A 53 -0.83 -0.72 -16.16
C LYS A 53 0.30 0.20 -15.63
N GLY A 54 0.45 0.32 -14.30
CA GLY A 54 1.49 1.14 -13.68
C GLY A 54 1.12 2.61 -13.43
N HIS A 55 -0.13 3.01 -13.69
CA HIS A 55 -0.65 4.32 -13.30
C HIS A 55 -1.18 4.31 -11.86
N ALA A 56 -1.11 5.48 -11.21
CA ALA A 56 -1.76 5.70 -9.93
C ALA A 56 -3.29 5.60 -10.08
N VAL A 57 -3.96 5.16 -9.03
CA VAL A 57 -5.40 4.85 -9.07
C VAL A 57 -6.16 5.71 -8.08
N GLY A 58 -7.32 6.18 -8.54
CA GLY A 58 -8.25 6.96 -7.72
C GLY A 58 -7.67 8.30 -7.29
N ASP A 59 -7.92 8.63 -6.04
CA ASP A 59 -7.55 9.85 -5.36
C ASP A 59 -6.13 9.82 -4.77
N ILE A 60 -5.38 8.72 -4.92
CA ILE A 60 -4.05 8.57 -4.30
C ILE A 60 -2.96 9.02 -5.29
N PRO A 61 -2.33 10.20 -5.10
CA PRO A 61 -1.27 10.65 -6.01
C PRO A 61 0.00 9.80 -5.84
N GLY A 62 0.62 9.42 -6.96
CA GLY A 62 1.95 8.80 -6.98
C GLY A 62 2.02 7.34 -6.51
N VAL A 63 0.98 6.81 -5.85
CA VAL A 63 0.96 5.42 -5.37
C VAL A 63 0.41 4.50 -6.44
N ARG A 64 1.24 3.55 -6.89
CA ARG A 64 0.95 2.63 -8.01
C ARG A 64 0.72 1.18 -7.55
N PHE A 65 0.97 0.92 -6.28
CA PHE A 65 0.96 -0.40 -5.70
C PHE A 65 0.13 -0.44 -4.43
N LYS A 66 -0.36 -1.63 -4.08
CA LYS A 66 -1.08 -1.93 -2.84
C LYS A 66 -0.45 -3.13 -2.14
N VAL A 67 -0.60 -3.18 -0.82
CA VAL A 67 -0.25 -4.35 -0.02
C VAL A 67 -1.36 -5.40 -0.15
N VAL A 68 -0.98 -6.67 -0.25
CA VAL A 68 -1.90 -7.81 -0.37
C VAL A 68 -1.72 -8.81 0.77
N LYS A 69 -0.46 -9.06 1.16
CA LYS A 69 -0.12 -9.97 2.26
C LYS A 69 0.91 -9.33 3.17
N VAL A 70 0.89 -9.75 4.43
CA VAL A 70 1.87 -9.41 5.47
C VAL A 70 2.26 -10.71 6.15
N ALA A 71 3.56 -10.97 6.34
CA ALA A 71 4.06 -12.20 6.97
C ALA A 71 3.44 -13.49 6.39
N ASN A 72 3.32 -13.57 5.06
CA ASN A 72 2.69 -14.66 4.30
C ASN A 72 1.17 -14.86 4.49
N VAL A 73 0.51 -14.09 5.34
CA VAL A 73 -0.95 -14.10 5.53
C VAL A 73 -1.58 -12.98 4.71
N SER A 74 -2.72 -13.25 4.05
CA SER A 74 -3.42 -12.20 3.30
C SER A 74 -4.06 -11.18 4.23
N LEU A 75 -3.96 -9.90 3.89
CA LEU A 75 -4.65 -8.83 4.65
C LEU A 75 -6.16 -9.05 4.73
N LEU A 76 -6.76 -9.66 3.70
CA LEU A 76 -8.20 -10.02 3.70
C LEU A 76 -8.56 -11.10 4.72
N ALA A 77 -7.60 -11.89 5.20
CA ALA A 77 -7.85 -12.91 6.23
C ALA A 77 -7.57 -12.39 7.64
N LEU A 78 -6.84 -11.27 7.75
CA LEU A 78 -6.54 -10.59 9.03
C LEU A 78 -7.59 -9.50 9.35
N TYR A 79 -8.23 -8.94 8.31
CA TYR A 79 -9.35 -8.03 8.40
C TYR A 79 -10.64 -8.78 8.76
#